data_AF-D9WM51-F1
#
_entry.id   AF-D9WM51-F1
#
_cell.length_a   1.000
_cell.length_b   1.000
_cell.length_c   1.000
_cell.angle_alpha   90.00
_cell.angle_beta   90.00
_cell.angle_gamma   90.00
#
_symmetry.space_group_name_H-M   'P 1'
#
loop_
_entity.id
_entity.type
_entity.pdbx_description
1 polymer ?
#
loop_
_entity_poly.entity_id
_entity_poly.type
_entity_poly.pdbx_seq_one_letter_code
_entity_poly.pdbx_strand_id
1 'polypeptide(L)'
;MTHRIELLRMHLGVLLFLLTGTLLTQTGLISAVALAATTAATAAVAAALLTCAVLAARARVPAPAGRIRTAIRDRERRTAFLPQRDPDAAGRPRPRAPGRRLPTAA
;
A
#
# COMPACT_ATOMS: atom_id res chain seq x y z
N MET A 1 -2.25 70.06 25.88
CA MET A 1 -2.99 69.37 24.80
C MET A 1 -2.18 68.23 24.20
N THR A 2 -0.88 68.42 23.97
CA THR A 2 0.09 67.45 23.46
C THR A 2 0.22 66.16 24.28
N HIS A 3 0.32 66.23 25.62
CA HIS A 3 0.41 65.01 26.46
C HIS A 3 -0.82 64.10 26.37
N ARG A 4 -2.03 64.65 26.19
CA ARG A 4 -3.24 63.83 26.01
C ARG A 4 -3.23 63.10 24.66
N ILE A 5 -2.66 63.72 23.63
CA ILE A 5 -2.50 63.13 22.30
C ILE A 5 -1.42 62.03 22.32
N GLU A 6 -0.32 62.23 23.04
CA GLU A 6 0.71 61.20 23.19
C GLU A 6 0.23 60.00 24.01
N LEU A 7 -0.48 60.22 25.11
CA LEU A 7 -1.12 59.15 25.87
C LEU A 7 -2.13 58.38 25.02
N LEU A 8 -2.99 59.08 24.27
CA LEU A 8 -3.93 58.44 23.36
C LEU A 8 -3.21 57.60 22.29
N ARG A 9 -2.11 58.13 21.72
CA ARG A 9 -1.32 57.43 20.71
C ARG A 9 -0.61 56.20 21.28
N MET A 10 -0.10 56.28 22.52
CA MET A 10 0.48 55.12 23.22
C MET A 10 -0.58 54.06 23.51
N HIS A 11 -1.75 54.46 24.03
CA HIS A 11 -2.86 53.54 24.28
C HIS A 11 -3.35 52.88 23.00
N LEU A 12 -3.48 53.63 21.90
CA LEU A 12 -3.86 53.11 20.59
C LEU A 12 -2.80 52.13 20.05
N GLY A 13 -1.50 52.45 20.23
CA GLY A 13 -0.41 51.54 19.87
C GLY A 13 -0.44 50.24 20.66
N VAL A 14 -0.66 50.31 21.97
CA VAL A 14 -0.80 49.12 22.84
C VAL A 14 -2.02 48.29 22.45
N LEU A 15 -3.17 48.93 22.18
CA LEU A 15 -4.38 48.26 21.71
C LEU A 15 -4.16 47.54 20.37
N LEU A 16 -3.51 48.21 19.41
CA LEU A 16 -3.18 47.63 18.10
C LEU A 16 -2.21 46.44 18.23
N PHE A 17 -1.22 46.54 19.13
CA PHE A 17 -0.28 45.46 19.40
C PHE A 17 -0.96 44.23 20.03
N LEU A 18 -1.83 44.45 21.01
CA LEU A 18 -2.61 43.36 21.63
C LEU A 18 -3.58 42.72 20.63
N LEU A 19 -4.24 43.54 19.79
CA LEU A 19 -5.15 43.05 18.75
C LEU A 19 -4.42 42.21 17.71
N THR A 20 -3.26 42.65 17.24
CA THR A 20 -2.46 41.87 16.26
C THR A 20 -1.94 40.57 16.86
N GLY A 21 -1.46 40.57 18.10
CA GLY A 21 -1.02 39.36 18.80
C GLY A 21 -2.13 38.33 18.99
N THR A 22 -3.34 38.77 19.36
CA THR A 22 -4.51 37.88 19.52
C THR A 22 -4.98 37.30 18.18
N LEU A 23 -5.06 38.11 17.13
CA LEU A 23 -5.40 37.64 15.77
C LEU A 23 -4.39 36.61 15.24
N LEU A 24 -3.09 36.84 15.45
CA LEU A 24 -2.05 35.91 15.02
C LEU A 24 -2.12 34.58 15.79
N THR A 25 -2.40 34.64 17.10
CA THR A 25 -2.56 33.44 17.92
C THR A 25 -3.80 32.65 17.52
N GLN A 26 -4.91 33.33 17.25
CA GLN A 26 -6.18 32.71 16.82
C GLN A 26 -6.03 31.99 15.48
N THR A 27 -5.38 32.64 14.50
CA THR A 27 -5.10 32.04 13.18
C THR A 27 -4.15 30.83 13.28
N GLY A 28 -3.12 30.91 14.13
CA GLY A 28 -2.24 29.80 14.43
C GLY A 28 -2.97 28.61 15.06
N LEU A 29 -3.85 28.86 16.04
CA LEU A 29 -4.62 27.82 16.70
C LEU A 29 -5.58 27.10 15.73
N ILE A 30 -6.30 27.85 14.90
CA ILE A 30 -7.19 27.30 13.88
C ILE A 30 -6.41 26.42 12.89
N SER A 31 -5.23 26.88 12.46
CA SER A 31 -4.36 26.14 11.53
C SER A 31 -3.83 24.85 12.17
N ALA A 32 -3.41 24.90 13.43
CA ALA A 32 -2.93 23.74 14.17
C ALA A 32 -4.04 22.69 14.38
N VAL A 33 -5.26 23.12 14.72
CA VAL A 33 -6.42 22.24 14.87
C VAL A 33 -6.79 21.60 13.52
N ALA A 34 -6.79 22.37 12.43
CA ALA A 34 -7.06 21.84 11.10
C ALA A 34 -6.00 20.80 10.66
N LEU A 35 -4.72 21.06 10.96
CA LEU A 35 -3.64 20.11 10.68
C LEU A 35 -3.74 18.84 11.55
N ALA A 36 -4.06 18.99 12.84
CA ALA A 36 -4.30 17.86 13.73
C ALA A 36 -5.49 17.01 13.28
N ALA A 37 -6.59 17.64 12.84
CA ALA A 37 -7.77 16.93 12.34
C ALA A 37 -7.47 16.16 11.03
N THR A 38 -6.75 16.77 10.10
CA THR A 38 -6.38 16.12 8.82
C THR A 38 -5.39 14.98 9.02
N THR A 39 -4.40 15.14 9.90
CA THR A 39 -3.46 14.07 10.26
C THR A 39 -4.15 12.92 11.00
N ALA A 40 -5.07 13.21 11.92
CA ALA A 40 -5.87 12.18 12.58
C ALA A 40 -6.76 11.40 11.59
N ALA A 41 -7.43 12.10 10.66
CA ALA A 41 -8.27 11.48 9.64
C ALA A 41 -7.45 10.58 8.69
N THR A 42 -6.30 11.06 8.22
CA THR A 42 -5.41 10.26 7.36
C THR A 42 -4.83 9.05 8.08
N ALA A 43 -4.45 9.19 9.35
CA ALA A 43 -3.99 8.06 10.17
C ALA A 43 -5.10 7.01 10.36
N ALA A 44 -6.34 7.43 10.60
CA ALA A 44 -7.48 6.52 10.73
C ALA A 44 -7.75 5.75 9.43
N VAL A 45 -7.73 6.43 8.28
CA VAL A 45 -7.87 5.78 6.96
C VAL A 45 -6.73 4.80 6.69
N ALA A 46 -5.49 5.17 6.99
CA ALA A 46 -4.33 4.28 6.83
C ALA A 46 -4.46 3.03 7.70
N ALA A 47 -4.88 3.17 8.96
CA ALA A 47 -5.11 2.04 9.86
C ALA A 47 -6.24 1.12 9.35
N ALA A 48 -7.33 1.69 8.84
CA ALA A 48 -8.42 0.91 8.24
C ALA A 48 -7.94 0.13 7.00
N LEU A 49 -7.13 0.74 6.14
CA LEU A 49 -6.57 0.05 4.97
C LEU A 49 -5.60 -1.06 5.37
N LEU A 50 -4.73 -0.83 6.35
CA LEU A 50 -3.80 -1.83 6.86
C LEU A 50 -4.54 -3.02 7.49
N THR A 51 -5.58 -2.77 8.29
CA THR A 51 -6.40 -3.83 8.87
C THR A 51 -7.12 -4.64 7.80
N CYS A 52 -7.73 -3.99 6.81
CA CYS A 52 -8.30 -4.66 5.63
C CYS A 52 -7.26 -5.51 4.88
N ALA A 53 -6.07 -4.99 4.65
CA ALA A 53 -5.00 -5.72 3.95
C ALA A 53 -4.55 -6.95 4.75
N VAL A 54 -4.41 -6.83 6.08
CA VAL A 54 -4.07 -7.96 6.97
C VAL A 54 -5.18 -9.00 6.93
N LEU A 55 -6.44 -8.60 7.06
CA LEU A 55 -7.58 -9.52 7.00
C LEU A 55 -7.64 -10.23 5.66
N ALA A 56 -7.46 -9.52 4.53
CA ALA A 56 -7.43 -10.11 3.20
C ALA A 56 -6.26 -11.09 3.03
N ALA A 57 -5.09 -10.79 3.58
CA ALA A 57 -3.94 -11.68 3.56
C ALA A 57 -4.19 -12.97 4.38
N ARG A 58 -4.82 -12.84 5.56
CA ARG A 58 -5.17 -13.96 6.44
C ARG A 58 -6.33 -14.79 5.92
N ALA A 59 -7.27 -14.18 5.21
CA ALA A 59 -8.43 -14.86 4.61
C ALA A 59 -8.06 -15.75 3.41
N ARG A 60 -6.79 -15.82 3.00
CA ARG A 60 -6.35 -16.80 2.01
C ARG A 60 -6.49 -18.21 2.58
N VAL A 61 -7.53 -18.90 2.15
CA VAL A 61 -7.70 -20.34 2.38
C VAL A 61 -6.57 -21.07 1.64
N PRO A 62 -5.71 -21.84 2.32
CA PRO A 62 -4.71 -22.67 1.65
C PRO A 62 -5.41 -23.59 0.64
N ALA A 63 -4.95 -23.57 -0.61
CA ALA A 63 -5.45 -24.52 -1.59
C ALA A 63 -5.09 -25.94 -1.12
N PRO A 64 -6.03 -26.90 -1.12
CA PRO A 64 -5.71 -28.29 -0.83
C PRO A 64 -4.58 -28.76 -1.75
N ALA A 65 -3.60 -29.51 -1.24
CA ALA A 65 -2.44 -29.98 -2.01
C ALA A 65 -2.85 -30.78 -3.28
N GLY A 66 -4.04 -31.37 -3.29
CA GLY A 66 -4.62 -32.05 -4.45
C GLY A 66 -5.30 -31.15 -5.48
N ARG A 67 -5.59 -29.88 -5.18
CA ARG A 67 -6.38 -28.98 -6.05
C ARG A 67 -5.73 -28.79 -7.42
N ILE A 68 -4.40 -28.73 -7.48
CA ILE A 68 -3.67 -28.63 -8.75
C ILE A 68 -3.88 -29.89 -9.58
N ARG A 69 -3.72 -31.07 -8.96
CA ARG A 69 -3.92 -32.36 -9.63
C ARG A 69 -5.35 -32.53 -10.11
N THR A 70 -6.34 -32.15 -9.31
CA THR A 70 -7.75 -32.21 -9.72
C THR A 70 -8.05 -31.21 -10.81
N ALA A 71 -7.52 -29.98 -10.74
CA ALA A 71 -7.72 -28.97 -11.78
C ALA A 71 -7.10 -29.40 -13.13
N ILE A 72 -5.91 -30.02 -13.12
CA ILE A 72 -5.28 -30.58 -14.32
C ILE A 72 -6.16 -31.70 -14.89
N ARG A 73 -6.59 -32.64 -14.05
CA ARG A 73 -7.42 -33.77 -14.49
C ARG A 73 -8.80 -33.35 -14.98
N ASP A 74 -9.38 -32.32 -14.37
CA ASP A 74 -10.67 -31.75 -14.76
C ASP A 74 -10.54 -30.98 -16.09
N ARG A 75 -9.40 -30.31 -16.30
CA ARG A 75 -9.05 -29.70 -17.59
C ARG A 75 -8.86 -30.75 -18.67
N GLU A 76 -8.11 -31.83 -18.40
CA GLU A 76 -7.95 -32.98 -19.33
C GLU A 76 -9.29 -33.60 -19.74
N ARG A 77 -10.26 -33.67 -18.83
CA ARG A 77 -11.60 -34.16 -19.14
C ARG A 77 -12.42 -33.19 -19.99
N ARG A 78 -12.25 -31.87 -19.80
CA ARG A 78 -13.03 -30.83 -20.50
C ARG A 78 -12.44 -30.40 -21.84
N THR A 79 -11.13 -30.53 -22.03
CA THR A 79 -10.47 -30.19 -23.28
C THR A 79 -9.81 -31.42 -23.87
N ALA A 80 -10.15 -31.75 -25.12
CA ALA A 80 -9.46 -32.80 -25.87
C ALA A 80 -8.03 -32.34 -26.18
N PHE A 81 -7.09 -32.68 -25.29
CA PHE A 81 -5.67 -32.51 -25.58
C PHE A 81 -5.26 -33.53 -26.64
N LEU A 82 -4.59 -33.06 -27.69
CA LEU A 82 -3.93 -33.97 -28.61
C LEU A 82 -2.89 -34.79 -27.81
N PRO A 83 -2.84 -36.12 -27.95
CA PRO A 83 -1.79 -36.91 -27.36
C PRO A 83 -0.44 -36.30 -27.72
N GLN A 84 0.38 -36.06 -26.70
CA GLN A 84 1.69 -35.48 -26.91
C GLN A 84 2.49 -36.45 -27.81
N ARG A 85 2.84 -35.99 -29.02
CA ARG A 85 3.54 -36.80 -30.03
C ARG A 85 4.86 -37.27 -29.41
N ASP A 86 5.04 -38.58 -29.32
CA ASP A 86 6.24 -39.17 -28.73
C ASP A 86 7.47 -38.62 -29.46
N PRO A 87 8.31 -37.82 -28.77
CA PRO A 87 9.50 -37.24 -29.38
C PRO A 87 10.52 -38.29 -29.77
N ASP A 88 10.39 -39.52 -29.25
CA ASP A 88 11.26 -40.67 -29.52
C ASP A 88 10.57 -41.74 -30.40
N ALA A 89 9.41 -41.41 -30.99
CA ALA A 89 8.71 -42.32 -31.90
C ALA A 89 9.63 -42.75 -33.05
N ALA A 90 9.50 -44.01 -33.47
CA ALA A 90 10.23 -44.55 -34.61
C ALA A 90 10.05 -43.65 -35.85
N GLY A 91 11.16 -43.20 -36.43
CA GLY A 91 11.18 -42.25 -37.55
C GLY A 91 11.39 -40.78 -37.18
N ARG A 92 11.47 -40.44 -35.89
CA ARG A 92 11.96 -39.13 -35.42
C ARG A 92 12.97 -39.21 -34.27
N PRO A 93 14.12 -39.91 -34.43
CA PRO A 93 15.17 -39.88 -33.41
C PRO A 93 15.68 -38.44 -33.25
N ARG A 94 15.59 -37.87 -32.05
CA ARG A 94 16.25 -36.60 -31.77
C ARG A 94 17.77 -36.78 -31.77
N PRO A 95 18.55 -35.80 -32.24
CA PRO A 95 19.96 -35.71 -31.89
C PRO A 95 20.05 -35.69 -30.36
N ARG A 96 20.58 -36.75 -29.75
CA ARG A 96 20.76 -36.82 -28.31
C ARG A 96 21.85 -35.82 -27.94
N ALA A 97 21.54 -34.86 -27.08
CA ALA A 97 22.58 -34.00 -26.49
C ALA A 97 23.67 -34.91 -25.89
N PRO A 98 24.96 -34.59 -26.07
CA PRO A 98 26.06 -35.46 -25.68
C PRO A 98 25.95 -35.83 -24.19
N GLY A 99 25.84 -37.13 -23.93
CA GLY A 99 25.65 -37.66 -22.58
C GLY A 99 26.98 -37.72 -21.83
N ARG A 100 27.14 -36.89 -20.81
CA ARG A 100 28.05 -37.17 -19.70
C ARG A 100 27.30 -36.96 -18.38
N ARG A 101 27.09 -38.05 -17.64
CA ARG A 101 26.55 -37.99 -16.28
C ARG A 101 27.65 -37.42 -15.37
N LEU A 102 27.38 -36.29 -14.73
CA LEU A 102 28.25 -35.75 -13.68
C LEU A 102 27.97 -36.49 -12.36
N PRO A 103 29.00 -36.85 -11.58
CA PRO A 103 28.80 -37.43 -10.24
C PRO A 103 28.09 -36.39 -9.36
N THR A 104 26.96 -36.75 -8.77
CA THR A 104 26.32 -35.94 -7.71
C THR A 104 26.80 -36.46 -6.37
N ALA A 105 27.39 -35.59 -5.55
CA ALA A 105 27.90 -35.93 -4.22
C ALA A 105 26.75 -36.26 -3.25
N ALA A 106 27.03 -37.16 -2.30
CA ALA A 106 26.14 -37.58 -1.21
C ALA A 106 26.02 -36.52 -0.11
#